data_AF-A0A920DUF7-F1
#
_entry.id   AF-A0A920DUF7-F1
#
_cell.length_a   1.000
_cell.length_b   1.000
_cell.length_c   1.000
_cell.angle_alpha   90.00
_cell.angle_beta   90.00
_cell.angle_gamma   90.00
#
_symmetry.space_group_name_H-M   'P 1'
#
loop_
_entity.id
_entity.type
_entity.pdbx_description
1 polymer ?
#
loop_
_entity_poly.entity_id
_entity_poly.type
_entity_poly.pdbx_seq_one_letter_code
_entity_poly.pdbx_strand_id
1 'polypeptide(L)'
;MNIFKFLLNFISSKENRIDNLEAKNIMIIENNFNKDNLTLGSIYKVNQNIKLKNFKNKILEDNLTIVVTDNKGKTIGYISKKEIDNIQ
;
A
#
# COMPACT_ATOMS: atom_id res chain seq x y z
N MET A 1 -33.40 4.88 -9.06
CA MET A 1 -32.15 4.65 -8.29
C MET A 1 -31.57 6.02 -7.95
N ASN A 2 -31.34 6.31 -6.67
CA ASN A 2 -30.85 7.63 -6.24
C ASN A 2 -29.38 7.81 -6.65
N ILE A 3 -29.01 8.97 -7.20
CA ILE A 3 -27.64 9.33 -7.61
C ILE A 3 -26.65 9.17 -6.45
N PHE A 4 -27.06 9.48 -5.23
CA PHE A 4 -26.25 9.25 -4.03
C PHE A 4 -25.91 7.77 -3.82
N LYS A 5 -26.88 6.87 -4.02
CA LYS A 5 -26.67 5.43 -3.89
C LYS A 5 -25.75 4.88 -4.98
N PHE A 6 -25.85 5.42 -6.19
CA PHE A 6 -24.96 5.06 -7.29
C PHE A 6 -23.51 5.47 -7.01
N LEU A 7 -23.29 6.72 -6.59
CA LEU A 7 -21.97 7.23 -6.24
C LEU A 7 -21.34 6.45 -5.08
N LEU A 8 -22.12 6.16 -4.03
CA LEU A 8 -21.65 5.39 -2.89
C LEU A 8 -21.20 3.98 -3.29
N ASN A 9 -22.00 3.31 -4.12
CA ASN A 9 -21.66 1.98 -4.64
C ASN A 9 -20.41 2.03 -5.53
N PHE A 10 -20.26 3.07 -6.35
CA PHE A 10 -19.10 3.25 -7.22
C PHE A 10 -17.81 3.42 -6.41
N ILE A 11 -17.82 4.30 -5.40
CA ILE A 11 -16.68 4.53 -4.51
C ILE A 11 -16.31 3.25 -3.75
N SER A 12 -17.31 2.57 -3.17
CA SER A 12 -17.09 1.29 -2.46
C SER A 12 -16.51 0.21 -3.36
N SER A 13 -16.92 0.15 -4.63
CA SER A 13 -16.37 -0.81 -5.59
C SER A 13 -14.90 -0.51 -5.93
N LYS A 14 -14.52 0.76 -6.04
CA LYS A 14 -13.13 1.18 -6.30
C LYS A 14 -12.23 0.83 -5.10
N GLU A 15 -12.67 1.17 -3.90
CA GLU A 15 -11.95 0.89 -2.66
C GLU A 15 -11.70 -0.62 -2.50
N ASN A 16 -12.74 -1.45 -2.69
CA ASN A 16 -12.61 -2.91 -2.65
C ASN A 16 -11.62 -3.48 -3.68
N ARG A 17 -11.50 -2.86 -4.86
CA ARG A 17 -10.52 -3.28 -5.88
C ARG A 17 -9.10 -2.98 -5.42
N ILE A 18 -8.87 -1.77 -4.91
CA ILE A 18 -7.56 -1.32 -4.41
C ILE A 18 -7.12 -2.15 -3.19
N ASP A 19 -8.02 -2.37 -2.25
CA ASP A 19 -7.79 -3.13 -1.02
C ASP A 19 -7.35 -4.59 -1.25
N ASN A 20 -7.71 -5.14 -2.41
CA ASN A 20 -7.36 -6.50 -2.82
C ASN A 20 -6.07 -6.60 -3.64
N LEU A 21 -5.42 -5.49 -3.98
CA LEU A 21 -4.13 -5.49 -4.66
C LEU A 21 -3.03 -6.03 -3.72
N GLU A 22 -2.15 -6.86 -4.27
CA GLU A 22 -0.98 -7.36 -3.57
C GLU A 22 0.10 -6.29 -3.47
N ALA A 23 0.90 -6.31 -2.39
CA ALA A 23 1.95 -5.34 -2.14
C ALA A 23 2.92 -5.16 -3.33
N LYS A 24 3.30 -6.25 -4.02
CA LYS A 24 4.18 -6.19 -5.19
C LYS A 24 3.64 -5.39 -6.37
N ASN A 25 2.32 -5.23 -6.47
CA ASN A 25 1.66 -4.52 -7.56
C ASN A 25 1.52 -3.01 -7.28
N ILE A 26 1.84 -2.57 -6.07
CA ILE A 26 1.67 -1.18 -5.60
C ILE A 26 3.03 -0.53 -5.30
N MET A 27 4.01 -1.36 -4.92
CA MET A 27 5.31 -0.87 -4.47
C MET A 27 6.11 -0.14 -5.54
N ILE A 28 6.95 0.79 -5.09
CA ILE A 28 8.11 1.24 -5.85
C ILE A 28 9.26 0.25 -5.64
N ILE A 29 9.94 -0.11 -6.73
CA ILE A 29 11.08 -1.03 -6.66
C ILE A 29 12.21 -0.46 -5.79
N GLU A 30 12.92 -1.33 -5.08
CA GLU A 30 13.93 -0.93 -4.09
C GLU A 30 14.95 0.09 -4.61
N ASN A 31 15.44 -0.10 -5.83
CA ASN A 31 16.49 0.75 -6.42
C ASN A 31 16.00 2.19 -6.72
N ASN A 32 14.69 2.40 -6.82
CA ASN A 32 14.10 3.68 -7.14
C ASN A 32 13.58 4.42 -5.90
N PHE A 33 13.69 3.80 -4.72
CA PHE A 33 13.19 4.37 -3.48
C PHE A 33 14.29 5.18 -2.77
N ASN A 34 14.00 6.43 -2.42
CA ASN A 34 14.90 7.24 -1.61
C ASN A 34 14.84 6.79 -0.14
N LYS A 35 15.97 6.32 0.39
CA LYS A 35 16.10 5.78 1.76
C LYS A 35 16.61 6.81 2.78
N ASP A 36 16.93 8.04 2.37
CA ASP A 36 17.63 9.03 3.21
C ASP A 36 16.87 9.41 4.49
N ASN A 37 15.53 9.37 4.43
CA ASN A 37 14.65 9.70 5.55
C ASN A 37 14.04 8.46 6.25
N LEU A 38 14.52 7.26 5.93
CA LEU A 38 13.96 6.03 6.47
C LEU A 38 14.55 5.76 7.88
N THR A 39 13.69 5.72 8.90
CA THR A 39 14.10 5.34 10.27
C THR A 39 13.58 3.95 10.63
N LEU A 40 14.24 3.26 11.56
CA LEU A 40 13.79 1.93 12.02
C LEU A 40 12.40 1.97 12.67
N GLY A 41 12.05 3.09 13.31
CA GLY A 41 10.72 3.29 13.90
C GLY A 41 9.62 3.60 12.88
N SER A 42 9.99 3.95 11.65
CA SER A 42 9.05 4.34 10.59
C SER A 42 8.83 3.26 9.53
N ILE A 43 9.17 2.00 9.82
CA ILE A 43 9.04 0.89 8.86
C ILE A 43 8.20 -0.29 9.38
N TYR A 44 7.48 -0.93 8.45
CA TYR A 44 6.75 -2.17 8.70
C TYR A 44 6.98 -3.16 7.56
N LYS A 45 7.41 -4.40 7.87
CA LYS A 45 7.77 -5.40 6.85
C LYS A 45 6.59 -6.30 6.51
N VAL A 46 6.39 -6.56 5.22
CA VAL A 46 5.33 -7.47 4.75
C VAL A 46 5.81 -8.32 3.56
N ASN A 47 5.21 -9.50 3.38
CA ASN A 47 5.44 -10.34 2.21
C ASN A 47 4.79 -9.75 0.95
N GLN A 48 5.45 -9.86 -0.19
CA GLN A 48 5.01 -9.37 -1.50
C GLN A 48 3.57 -9.74 -1.92
N ASN A 49 3.02 -10.85 -1.43
CA ASN A 49 1.68 -11.34 -1.79
C ASN A 49 0.59 -10.89 -0.79
N ILE A 50 0.94 -10.12 0.25
CA ILE A 50 -0.04 -9.61 1.20
C ILE A 50 -0.94 -8.56 0.52
N LYS A 51 -2.24 -8.60 0.80
CA LYS A 51 -3.19 -7.62 0.28
C LYS A 51 -3.09 -6.30 1.03
N LEU A 52 -3.26 -5.18 0.32
CA LEU A 52 -3.20 -3.83 0.88
C LEU A 52 -4.07 -3.66 2.12
N LYS A 53 -5.32 -4.16 2.11
CA LYS A 53 -6.24 -4.05 3.25
C LYS A 53 -5.67 -4.51 4.59
N ASN A 54 -4.69 -5.42 4.58
CA ASN A 54 -4.10 -5.98 5.79
C ASN A 54 -3.09 -5.02 6.46
N PHE A 55 -2.63 -3.99 5.74
CA PHE A 55 -1.63 -3.04 6.25
C PHE A 55 -1.89 -1.58 5.86
N LYS A 56 -2.97 -1.27 5.13
CA LYS A 56 -3.31 0.07 4.66
C LYS A 56 -3.29 1.12 5.77
N ASN A 57 -3.86 0.79 6.93
CA ASN A 57 -3.91 1.71 8.07
C ASN A 57 -2.52 2.04 8.62
N LYS A 58 -1.54 1.13 8.50
CA LYS A 58 -0.15 1.40 8.87
C LYS A 58 0.47 2.53 8.03
N ILE A 59 0.00 2.69 6.80
CA ILE A 59 0.46 3.77 5.91
C ILE A 59 -0.31 5.05 6.20
N LEU A 60 -1.64 4.98 6.30
CA LEU A 60 -2.50 6.15 6.32
C LEU A 60 -2.62 6.81 7.71
N GLU A 61 -2.65 6.00 8.77
CA GLU A 61 -2.83 6.46 10.15
C GLU A 61 -1.47 6.59 10.86
N ASP A 62 -0.62 5.57 10.74
CA ASP A 62 0.67 5.51 11.44
C ASP A 62 1.82 6.17 10.64
N ASN A 63 1.56 6.63 9.40
CA ASN A 63 2.57 7.19 8.47
C ASN A 63 3.81 6.29 8.27
N LEU A 64 3.65 4.96 8.36
CA LEU A 64 4.76 4.02 8.19
C LEU A 64 5.06 3.77 6.71
N THR A 65 6.35 3.61 6.41
CA THR A 65 6.79 3.05 5.14
C THR A 65 6.77 1.53 5.23
N ILE A 66 6.05 0.89 4.31
CA ILE A 66 6.03 -0.57 4.21
C ILE A 66 7.25 -1.03 3.43
N VAL A 67 7.99 -1.96 4.02
CA VAL A 67 9.08 -2.67 3.35
C VAL A 67 8.51 -3.96 2.79
N VAL A 68 8.51 -4.10 1.47
CA VAL A 68 7.99 -5.28 0.79
C VAL A 68 9.12 -6.28 0.57
N THR A 69 8.93 -7.52 1.03
CA THR A 69 9.92 -8.58 0.89
C THR A 69 9.43 -9.72 0.00
N ASP A 70 10.34 -10.39 -0.68
CA ASP A 70 10.05 -11.66 -1.33
C ASP A 70 9.78 -12.77 -0.29
N ASN A 71 9.55 -13.99 -0.78
CA ASN A 71 9.28 -15.16 0.08
C ASN A 71 10.51 -15.63 0.88
N LYS A 72 11.70 -15.11 0.59
CA LYS A 72 12.95 -15.39 1.29
C LYS A 72 13.32 -14.28 2.29
N GLY A 73 12.49 -13.25 2.42
CA GLY A 73 12.72 -12.11 3.30
C GLY A 73 13.63 -11.02 2.71
N LYS A 74 14.00 -11.12 1.44
CA LYS A 74 14.78 -10.08 0.75
C LYS A 74 13.87 -8.91 0.42
N THR A 75 14.28 -7.68 0.72
CA THR A 75 13.57 -6.47 0.27
C THR A 75 13.52 -6.41 -1.25
N ILE A 76 12.35 -6.11 -1.80
CA ILE A 76 12.15 -5.93 -3.25
C ILE A 76 11.52 -4.58 -3.60
N GLY A 77 10.97 -3.88 -2.61
CA GLY A 77 10.38 -2.57 -2.81
C GLY A 77 9.82 -1.97 -1.53
N TYR A 78 9.21 -0.81 -1.70
CA TYR A 78 8.65 -0.01 -0.61
C TYR A 78 7.26 0.50 -0.99
N ILE A 79 6.39 0.69 -0.01
CA ILE A 79 5.10 1.37 -0.19
C ILE A 79 5.02 2.45 0.89
N SER A 80 4.86 3.69 0.46
CA SER A 80 4.56 4.83 1.30
C SER A 80 3.17 5.38 0.94
N LYS A 81 2.77 6.45 1.63
CA LYS A 81 1.52 7.15 1.32
C LYS A 81 1.41 7.57 -0.15
N LYS A 82 2.53 7.96 -0.76
CA LYS A 82 2.60 8.37 -2.17
C LYS A 82 2.12 7.27 -3.12
N GLU A 83 2.50 6.01 -2.87
CA GLU A 83 2.07 4.90 -3.72
C GLU A 83 0.57 4.60 -3.58
N ILE A 84 -0.01 4.85 -2.40
CA ILE A 84 -1.46 4.71 -2.16
C ILE A 84 -2.25 5.85 -2.83
N ASP A 85 -1.74 7.08 -2.77
CA ASP A 85 -2.40 8.23 -3.37
C ASP A 85 -2.44 8.13 -4.92
N ASN A 86 -1.42 7.50 -5.53
CA ASN A 86 -1.36 7.30 -6.98
C ASN A 86 -2.38 6.28 -7.54
N ILE A 87 -2.95 5.42 -6.69
CA ILE A 87 -3.92 4.39 -7.11
C ILE A 87 -5.38 4.75 -6.75
N GLN A 88 -5.59 5.78 -5.93
CA GLN A 88 -6.91 6.26 -5.50
C GLN A 88 -7.61 7.17 -6.51
#